data_AF-A0A1Z4RWN3-F1
#
_entry.id   AF-A0A1Z4RWN3-F1
#
_cell.length_a   1.000
_cell.length_b   1.000
_cell.length_c   1.000
_cell.angle_alpha   90.00
_cell.angle_beta   90.00
_cell.angle_gamma   90.00
#
_symmetry.space_group_name_H-M   'P 1'
#
loop_
_entity.id
_entity.type
_entity.pdbx_description
1 polymer ?
#
loop_
_entity_poly.entity_id
_entity_poly.type
_entity_poly.pdbx_seq_one_letter_code
_entity_poly.pdbx_strand_id
1 'polypeptide(L)'
;MKFVLDPDIAVKIDQMKRRVRWQEPIIKEKAIAQTKLFIDDANRDNPEFSFLVIGDSGCGTHLKHHPQRQIAQVMLEHQERSSFIIHTGDVVYQVGSREYYQNNFINPYREFIVGGERPKQLQYDRLTFKLPFFAVPGNHDYYDLPLIYGILAQATWLPRRLLGSRIDLDVGWHGSYKGEAYARAFLDYLLDIQDPTNLERHLDIHYSLNQTNGETQRCLKYEPGKFTRLPNRYYTFRYGGIDFFALDSNTFNEPLSIPDTQEGAARRAKLLARQSKIIEQEEKIQIAMAQLNAYDPEDADKLDDYYAKIEHLEESQRDISKQLNKQQQEIDWEQLNWLKESLIASWRDEAVRGRIIFLHHPPYVTEATKWNQGQTLAIRDRLRQVFDDAVEKIGTIPPGRSVVDIVLSGHAHCMEHFYTKQTGYADSNINWLVCGGSGHSLRRQRKEGKILFQNPDSDSEPIGHSCLFLGRNGRGKKTKRPYSCLRIDVQAGDRPQFTVHPYVAEWHQRQWNHYAIDPFII
;
A
#
# COMPACT_ATOMS: atom_id res chain seq x y z
N MET A 1 4.00 -12.23 -22.56
CA MET A 1 5.48 -12.22 -22.33
C MET A 1 5.67 -11.67 -20.91
N LYS A 2 6.34 -12.36 -19.96
CA LYS A 2 6.33 -11.90 -18.55
C LYS A 2 7.33 -10.75 -18.34
N PHE A 3 6.82 -9.51 -18.27
CA PHE A 3 7.64 -8.30 -18.10
C PHE A 3 8.07 -8.06 -16.65
N VAL A 4 7.32 -8.57 -15.67
CA VAL A 4 7.55 -8.32 -14.24
C VAL A 4 7.70 -9.64 -13.47
N LEU A 5 8.70 -9.70 -12.59
CA LEU A 5 8.94 -10.78 -11.65
C LEU A 5 8.52 -10.34 -10.24
N ASP A 6 7.63 -11.11 -9.61
CA ASP A 6 7.29 -10.96 -8.19
C ASP A 6 8.16 -11.92 -7.38
N PRO A 7 9.04 -11.44 -6.48
CA PRO A 7 9.84 -12.33 -5.63
C PRO A 7 8.97 -13.16 -4.69
N ASP A 8 9.42 -14.37 -4.36
CA ASP A 8 8.78 -15.22 -3.35
C ASP A 8 8.75 -14.53 -1.98
N ILE A 9 7.75 -14.86 -1.17
CA ILE A 9 7.56 -14.28 0.17
C ILE A 9 8.82 -14.42 1.04
N ALA A 10 9.42 -15.62 1.08
CA ALA A 10 10.65 -15.88 1.83
C ALA A 10 11.78 -14.91 1.45
N VAL A 11 11.96 -14.68 0.14
CA VAL A 11 12.97 -13.74 -0.36
C VAL A 11 12.68 -12.31 0.08
N LYS A 12 11.42 -11.87 0.04
CA LYS A 12 11.04 -10.53 0.53
C LYS A 12 11.38 -10.36 2.00
N ILE A 13 11.03 -11.35 2.84
CA ILE A 13 11.30 -11.37 4.27
C ILE A 13 12.80 -11.32 4.53
N ASP A 14 13.58 -12.22 3.93
CA ASP A 14 15.02 -12.33 4.15
C ASP A 14 15.77 -11.06 3.75
N GLN A 15 15.43 -10.49 2.59
CA GLN A 15 16.06 -9.24 2.14
C GLN A 15 15.76 -8.09 3.10
N MET A 16 14.51 -7.92 3.52
CA MET A 16 14.16 -6.85 4.46
C MET A 16 14.81 -7.04 5.83
N LYS A 17 14.83 -8.27 6.37
CA LYS A 17 15.53 -8.60 7.63
C LYS A 17 17.01 -8.26 7.54
N ARG A 18 17.67 -8.61 6.44
CA ARG A 18 19.09 -8.30 6.22
C ARG A 18 19.35 -6.78 6.21
N ARG A 19 18.49 -6.00 5.55
CA ARG A 19 18.65 -4.54 5.40
C ARG A 19 18.60 -3.79 6.72
N VAL A 20 17.74 -4.24 7.63
CA VAL A 20 17.62 -3.70 8.99
C VAL A 20 18.50 -4.44 10.00
N ARG A 21 19.37 -5.37 9.57
CA ARG A 21 20.23 -6.16 10.47
C ARG A 21 19.45 -6.83 11.61
N TRP A 22 18.32 -7.44 11.24
CA TRP A 22 17.31 -7.97 12.16
C TRP A 22 17.95 -8.87 13.23
N GLN A 23 17.78 -8.49 14.50
CA GLN A 23 18.14 -9.30 15.67
C GLN A 23 19.63 -9.72 15.73
N GLU A 24 20.52 -8.97 15.08
CA GLU A 24 21.97 -9.11 15.21
C GLU A 24 22.45 -8.80 16.65
N PRO A 25 23.64 -9.29 17.07
CA PRO A 25 24.10 -9.20 18.46
C PRO A 25 24.01 -7.80 19.07
N ILE A 26 24.53 -6.77 18.39
CA ILE A 26 24.52 -5.38 18.89
C ILE A 26 23.10 -4.81 19.06
N ILE A 27 22.15 -5.23 18.23
CA ILE A 27 20.74 -4.81 18.33
C ILE A 27 20.13 -5.39 19.62
N LYS A 28 20.40 -6.67 19.89
CA LYS A 28 19.94 -7.35 21.11
C LYS A 28 20.60 -6.80 22.36
N GLU A 29 21.92 -6.60 22.33
CA GLU A 29 22.69 -6.05 23.45
C GLU A 29 22.19 -4.66 23.86
N LYS A 30 21.83 -3.81 22.89
CA LYS A 30 21.25 -2.48 23.15
C LYS A 30 19.73 -2.50 23.39
N ALA A 31 19.10 -3.68 23.46
CA ALA A 31 17.66 -3.86 23.65
C ALA A 31 16.80 -3.02 22.69
N ILE A 32 17.17 -3.04 21.40
CA ILE A 32 16.50 -2.26 20.36
C ILE A 32 15.24 -2.96 19.85
N ALA A 33 14.10 -2.29 20.01
CA ALA A 33 12.81 -2.67 19.45
C ALA A 33 12.71 -2.21 17.99
N GLN A 34 13.13 -3.07 17.06
CA GLN A 34 13.15 -2.79 15.62
C GLN A 34 11.76 -2.69 14.96
N THR A 35 10.67 -2.80 15.71
CA THR A 35 9.30 -2.66 15.22
C THR A 35 8.55 -1.52 15.92
N LYS A 36 9.23 -0.73 16.76
CA LYS A 36 8.66 0.43 17.44
C LYS A 36 9.29 1.72 16.91
N LEU A 37 8.45 2.73 16.68
CA LEU A 37 8.85 4.06 16.24
C LEU A 37 8.36 5.09 17.25
N PHE A 38 9.26 5.96 17.70
CA PHE A 38 8.93 7.10 18.55
C PHE A 38 8.95 8.37 17.73
N ILE A 39 7.86 9.13 17.75
CA ILE A 39 7.74 10.38 17.01
C ILE A 39 8.16 11.54 17.92
N ASP A 40 9.24 12.23 17.55
CA ASP A 40 9.71 13.45 18.23
C ASP A 40 8.97 14.67 17.67
N ASP A 41 7.68 14.72 17.95
CA ASP A 41 6.78 15.82 17.64
C ASP A 41 6.19 16.35 18.96
N ALA A 42 6.23 17.68 19.13
CA ALA A 42 5.68 18.35 20.30
C ALA A 42 4.16 18.12 20.44
N ASN A 43 3.45 17.89 19.33
CA ASN A 43 2.02 17.63 19.30
C ASN A 43 1.67 16.14 19.40
N ARG A 44 2.65 15.24 19.57
CA ARG A 44 2.41 13.77 19.60
C ARG A 44 1.35 13.36 20.61
N ASP A 45 1.32 14.00 21.77
CA ASP A 45 0.39 13.61 22.85
C ASP A 45 -0.96 14.37 22.77
N ASN A 46 -1.17 15.18 21.73
CA ASN A 46 -2.43 15.89 21.51
C ASN A 46 -3.54 14.88 21.13
N PRO A 47 -4.61 14.74 21.94
CA PRO A 47 -5.71 13.81 21.64
C PRO A 47 -6.55 14.24 20.43
N GLU A 48 -6.43 15.49 19.98
CA GLU A 48 -7.08 16.01 18.77
C GLU A 48 -6.04 16.30 17.70
N PHE A 49 -6.07 15.53 16.61
CA PHE A 49 -5.13 15.70 15.52
C PHE A 49 -5.73 15.23 14.20
N SER A 50 -5.14 15.63 13.09
CA SER A 50 -5.53 15.14 11.77
C SER A 50 -4.35 14.51 11.06
N PHE A 51 -4.62 13.63 10.11
CA PHE A 51 -3.58 13.08 9.24
C PHE A 51 -4.11 12.86 7.82
N LEU A 52 -3.19 12.87 6.86
CA LEU A 52 -3.50 12.62 5.46
C LEU A 52 -3.27 11.15 5.12
N VAL A 53 -4.06 10.62 4.19
CA VAL A 53 -3.91 9.25 3.68
C VAL A 53 -3.93 9.25 2.16
N ILE A 54 -2.94 8.58 1.56
CA ILE A 54 -2.81 8.32 0.13
C ILE A 54 -2.30 6.90 -0.11
N GLY A 55 -2.46 6.39 -1.32
CA GLY A 55 -1.99 5.07 -1.74
C GLY A 55 -1.91 4.97 -3.26
N ASP A 56 -1.09 4.04 -3.76
CA ASP A 56 -1.02 3.72 -5.19
C ASP A 56 -0.74 4.98 -6.03
N SER A 57 0.12 5.85 -5.48
CA SER A 57 0.31 7.19 -6.02
C SER A 57 1.40 7.25 -7.08
N GLY A 58 2.35 6.31 -7.05
CA GLY A 58 3.65 6.34 -7.74
C GLY A 58 3.68 6.28 -9.26
N CYS A 59 2.59 6.63 -9.92
CA CYS A 59 2.50 6.59 -11.37
C CYS A 59 2.89 7.96 -11.91
N GLY A 60 4.00 7.99 -12.66
CA GLY A 60 4.58 9.21 -13.21
C GLY A 60 3.70 9.91 -14.25
N THR A 61 4.31 10.23 -15.39
CA THR A 61 3.62 10.96 -16.45
C THR A 61 2.75 10.01 -17.27
N HIS A 62 1.47 9.85 -16.92
CA HIS A 62 0.48 9.24 -17.82
C HIS A 62 0.28 10.15 -19.03
N LEU A 63 1.05 9.91 -20.10
CA LEU A 63 0.92 10.48 -21.45
C LEU A 63 0.22 11.86 -21.54
N LYS A 64 0.70 12.84 -20.74
CA LYS A 64 0.35 14.29 -20.64
C LYS A 64 -0.46 14.78 -19.42
N HIS A 65 -0.90 13.94 -18.48
CA HIS A 65 -1.55 14.41 -17.24
C HIS A 65 -0.98 13.77 -15.96
N HIS A 66 -0.87 14.55 -14.87
CA HIS A 66 -0.22 14.15 -13.61
C HIS A 66 -1.23 14.05 -12.44
N PRO A 67 -2.01 12.97 -12.35
CA PRO A 67 -2.99 12.79 -11.27
C PRO A 67 -2.35 12.89 -9.89
N GLN A 68 -1.21 12.24 -9.68
CA GLN A 68 -0.46 12.29 -8.43
C GLN A 68 -0.09 13.73 -8.03
N ARG A 69 0.30 14.56 -9.01
CA ARG A 69 0.63 15.97 -8.74
C ARG A 69 -0.60 16.79 -8.34
N GLN A 70 -1.75 16.51 -8.96
CA GLN A 70 -3.01 17.17 -8.60
C GLN A 70 -3.44 16.81 -7.18
N ILE A 71 -3.29 15.54 -6.80
CA ILE A 71 -3.54 15.09 -5.42
C ILE A 71 -2.56 15.73 -4.45
N ALA A 72 -1.26 15.79 -4.78
CA ALA A 72 -0.29 16.49 -3.95
C ALA A 72 -0.66 17.96 -3.74
N GLN A 73 -1.20 18.66 -4.75
CA GLN A 73 -1.69 20.04 -4.61
C GLN A 73 -2.87 20.15 -3.64
N VAL A 74 -3.85 19.25 -3.74
CA VAL A 74 -4.98 19.19 -2.80
C VAL A 74 -4.49 18.91 -1.37
N MET A 75 -3.53 18.01 -1.20
CA MET A 75 -2.93 17.73 0.11
C MET A 75 -2.26 18.96 0.73
N LEU A 76 -1.64 19.83 -0.08
CA LEU A 76 -0.98 21.04 0.41
C LEU A 76 -1.96 22.01 1.08
N GLU A 77 -3.20 22.08 0.61
CA GLU A 77 -4.27 22.89 1.23
C GLU A 77 -4.63 22.40 2.65
N HIS A 78 -4.20 21.20 3.02
CA HIS A 78 -4.49 20.55 4.30
C HIS A 78 -3.22 20.20 5.09
N GLN A 79 -2.05 20.56 4.60
CA GLN A 79 -0.77 20.23 5.23
C GLN A 79 -0.65 20.83 6.64
N GLU A 80 -0.95 22.11 6.82
CA GLU A 80 -0.79 22.80 8.12
C GLU A 80 -1.74 22.29 9.21
N ARG A 81 -2.82 21.62 8.82
CA ARG A 81 -3.81 21.04 9.75
C ARG A 81 -3.52 19.59 10.08
N SER A 82 -2.55 18.98 9.41
CA SER A 82 -2.28 17.56 9.51
C SER A 82 -0.95 17.33 10.23
N SER A 83 -0.92 16.36 11.13
CA SER A 83 0.27 15.98 11.91
C SER A 83 1.21 15.06 11.15
N PHE A 84 0.70 14.25 10.20
CA PHE A 84 1.49 13.33 9.39
C PHE A 84 0.74 12.86 8.14
N ILE A 85 1.43 12.11 7.28
CA ILE A 85 0.91 11.43 6.09
C ILE A 85 1.10 9.92 6.26
N ILE A 86 0.07 9.14 5.93
CA ILE A 86 0.16 7.68 5.72
C ILE A 86 0.15 7.39 4.22
N HIS A 87 1.08 6.56 3.75
CA HIS A 87 1.10 6.01 2.39
C HIS A 87 0.89 4.49 2.43
N THR A 88 -0.21 3.99 1.85
CA THR A 88 -0.60 2.57 1.88
C THR A 88 0.11 1.72 0.82
N GLY A 89 1.36 2.03 0.48
CA GLY A 89 2.18 1.28 -0.49
C GLY A 89 1.96 1.60 -1.96
N ASP A 90 2.78 0.95 -2.80
CA ASP A 90 2.97 1.24 -4.22
C ASP A 90 3.41 2.69 -4.44
N VAL A 91 4.57 3.00 -3.88
CA VAL A 91 5.14 4.36 -3.87
C VAL A 91 5.69 4.75 -5.24
N VAL A 92 6.23 3.79 -5.99
CA VAL A 92 6.77 4.02 -7.34
C VAL A 92 6.41 2.85 -8.26
N TYR A 93 5.61 3.14 -9.29
CA TYR A 93 5.29 2.21 -10.37
C TYR A 93 6.35 2.23 -11.48
N GLN A 94 6.46 1.18 -12.31
CA GLN A 94 5.73 -0.10 -12.26
C GLN A 94 6.49 -1.22 -11.53
N VAL A 95 7.78 -1.05 -11.28
CA VAL A 95 8.63 -2.10 -10.69
C VAL A 95 9.47 -1.55 -9.53
N GLY A 96 9.02 -0.47 -8.88
CA GLY A 96 9.71 0.08 -7.71
C GLY A 96 11.13 0.56 -8.00
N SER A 97 11.47 0.83 -9.25
CA SER A 97 12.84 1.15 -9.64
C SER A 97 13.27 2.50 -9.10
N ARG A 98 14.49 2.57 -8.55
CA ARG A 98 15.11 3.81 -8.06
C ARG A 98 15.15 4.93 -9.11
N GLU A 99 15.21 4.56 -10.40
CA GLU A 99 15.29 5.49 -11.54
C GLU A 99 14.05 6.38 -11.64
N TYR A 100 12.90 5.89 -11.16
CA TYR A 100 11.63 6.61 -11.24
C TYR A 100 11.30 7.44 -10.01
N TYR A 101 12.04 7.31 -8.90
CA TYR A 101 11.77 8.10 -7.68
C TYR A 101 11.80 9.60 -7.93
N GLN A 102 12.69 10.09 -8.81
CA GLN A 102 12.73 11.51 -9.13
C GLN A 102 11.41 12.02 -9.71
N ASN A 103 10.87 11.33 -10.71
CA ASN A 103 9.70 11.79 -11.45
C ASN A 103 8.37 11.37 -10.79
N ASN A 104 8.36 10.23 -10.13
CA ASN A 104 7.15 9.57 -9.64
C ASN A 104 6.97 9.70 -8.12
N PHE A 105 7.90 10.36 -7.42
CA PHE A 105 7.77 10.61 -5.99
C PHE A 105 8.29 12.00 -5.59
N ILE A 106 9.57 12.28 -5.88
CA ILE A 106 10.22 13.53 -5.46
C ILE A 106 9.58 14.75 -6.11
N ASN A 107 9.43 14.78 -7.45
CA ASN A 107 8.86 15.93 -8.14
C ASN A 107 7.39 16.21 -7.74
N PRO A 108 6.50 15.19 -7.65
CA PRO A 108 5.12 15.37 -7.23
C PRO A 108 4.97 15.88 -5.79
N TYR A 109 5.78 15.38 -4.84
CA TYR A 109 5.67 15.67 -3.40
C TYR A 109 6.74 16.62 -2.86
N ARG A 110 7.46 17.34 -3.74
CA ARG A 110 8.60 18.19 -3.37
C ARG A 110 8.32 19.13 -2.20
N GLU A 111 7.12 19.68 -2.08
CA GLU A 111 6.75 20.61 -1.01
C GLU A 111 6.80 19.96 0.38
N PHE A 112 6.57 18.65 0.47
CA PHE A 112 6.66 17.84 1.70
C PHE A 112 8.08 17.40 2.05
N ILE A 113 9.06 17.57 1.13
CA ILE A 113 10.43 17.08 1.28
C ILE A 113 11.37 18.24 1.63
N VAL A 114 12.26 18.03 2.59
CA VAL A 114 13.32 18.98 2.94
C VAL A 114 14.24 19.17 1.73
N GLY A 115 14.46 20.43 1.33
CA GLY A 115 15.23 20.74 0.11
C GLY A 115 14.44 20.63 -1.20
N GLY A 116 13.13 20.37 -1.14
CA GLY A 116 12.26 20.22 -2.31
C GLY A 116 12.12 21.44 -3.23
N GLU A 117 12.60 22.61 -2.82
CA GLU A 117 12.76 23.78 -3.71
C GLU A 117 13.75 23.52 -4.85
N ARG A 118 14.65 22.54 -4.68
CA ARG A 118 15.64 22.11 -5.67
C ARG A 118 15.56 20.59 -5.86
N PRO A 119 14.44 20.06 -6.40
CA PRO A 119 14.14 18.63 -6.36
C PRO A 119 15.15 17.78 -7.14
N LYS A 120 15.83 18.36 -8.15
CA LYS A 120 16.89 17.69 -8.93
C LYS A 120 18.18 17.41 -8.14
N GLN A 121 18.35 18.02 -6.97
CA GLN A 121 19.51 17.81 -6.08
C GLN A 121 19.23 16.74 -5.02
N LEU A 122 17.98 16.30 -4.90
CA LEU A 122 17.59 15.30 -3.91
C LEU A 122 17.98 13.91 -4.38
N GLN A 123 18.47 13.10 -3.45
CA GLN A 123 18.74 11.69 -3.68
C GLN A 123 17.61 10.87 -3.05
N TYR A 124 17.11 9.89 -3.78
CA TYR A 124 15.96 9.08 -3.35
C TYR A 124 16.23 8.30 -2.06
N ASP A 125 17.49 7.96 -1.79
CA ASP A 125 17.96 7.20 -0.63
C ASP A 125 18.36 8.09 0.56
N ARG A 126 18.15 9.40 0.46
CA ARG A 126 18.45 10.39 1.52
C ARG A 126 17.31 11.38 1.74
N LEU A 127 16.09 10.95 1.46
CA LEU A 127 14.91 11.80 1.62
C LEU A 127 14.67 12.11 3.09
N THR A 128 14.31 13.36 3.36
CA THR A 128 13.88 13.81 4.67
C THR A 128 12.57 14.58 4.54
N PHE A 129 11.59 14.30 5.38
CA PHE A 129 10.25 14.85 5.24
C PHE A 129 9.98 15.98 6.24
N LYS A 130 9.39 17.08 5.78
CA LYS A 130 9.00 18.22 6.62
C LYS A 130 7.82 17.86 7.52
N LEU A 131 6.85 17.16 6.94
CA LEU A 131 5.72 16.55 7.63
C LEU A 131 6.01 15.04 7.75
N PRO A 132 5.83 14.39 8.91
CA PRO A 132 6.08 12.96 9.02
C PRO A 132 5.36 12.15 7.95
N PHE A 133 6.06 11.17 7.41
CA PHE A 133 5.62 10.33 6.29
C PHE A 133 5.81 8.86 6.67
N PHE A 134 4.70 8.17 6.90
CA PHE A 134 4.66 6.79 7.35
C PHE A 134 4.16 5.90 6.21
N ALA A 135 5.01 5.00 5.73
CA ALA A 135 4.73 4.16 4.57
C ALA A 135 4.82 2.67 4.92
N VAL A 136 4.09 1.86 4.15
CA VAL A 136 4.27 0.41 4.01
C VAL A 136 4.62 0.08 2.55
N PRO A 137 5.34 -1.01 2.26
CA PRO A 137 5.60 -1.41 0.89
C PRO A 137 4.35 -2.02 0.23
N GLY A 138 4.13 -1.72 -1.04
CA GLY A 138 3.18 -2.40 -1.92
C GLY A 138 3.84 -3.47 -2.79
N ASN A 139 3.07 -4.13 -3.66
CA ASN A 139 3.63 -5.18 -4.51
C ASN A 139 4.58 -4.63 -5.58
N HIS A 140 4.30 -3.45 -6.12
CA HIS A 140 5.19 -2.82 -7.11
C HIS A 140 6.52 -2.37 -6.48
N ASP A 141 6.55 -2.12 -5.18
CA ASP A 141 7.78 -1.82 -4.45
C ASP A 141 8.72 -3.03 -4.35
N TYR A 142 8.23 -4.27 -4.55
CA TYR A 142 9.01 -5.51 -4.55
C TYR A 142 9.32 -6.07 -5.94
N TYR A 143 8.59 -5.63 -6.96
CA TYR A 143 8.69 -6.17 -8.30
C TYR A 143 10.07 -5.96 -8.93
N ASP A 144 10.50 -6.95 -9.71
CA ASP A 144 11.76 -6.96 -10.44
C ASP A 144 11.56 -7.11 -11.95
N LEU A 145 12.58 -6.75 -12.72
CA LEU A 145 12.66 -7.02 -14.16
C LEU A 145 13.57 -8.23 -14.42
N PRO A 146 13.19 -9.17 -15.29
CA PRO A 146 14.10 -10.25 -15.69
C PRO A 146 15.37 -9.69 -16.36
N LEU A 147 16.53 -10.24 -15.99
CA LEU A 147 17.86 -9.73 -16.35
C LEU A 147 18.07 -9.54 -17.87
N ILE A 148 17.46 -10.41 -18.68
CA ILE A 148 17.56 -10.38 -20.15
C ILE A 148 16.95 -9.11 -20.75
N TYR A 149 15.93 -8.53 -20.11
CA TYR A 149 15.30 -7.29 -20.58
C TYR A 149 16.12 -6.06 -20.25
N GLY A 150 16.85 -6.05 -19.13
CA GLY A 150 17.82 -5.00 -18.82
C GLY A 150 18.92 -4.91 -19.88
N ILE A 151 19.40 -6.08 -20.35
CA ILE A 151 20.40 -6.18 -21.43
C ILE A 151 19.82 -5.72 -22.78
N LEU A 152 18.60 -6.15 -23.13
CA LEU A 152 17.94 -5.75 -24.38
C LEU A 152 17.59 -4.25 -24.40
N ALA A 153 17.20 -3.67 -23.26
CA ALA A 153 16.97 -2.23 -23.12
C ALA A 153 18.26 -1.43 -23.37
N GLN A 154 19.40 -1.88 -22.83
CA GLN A 154 20.71 -1.28 -23.10
C GLN A 154 21.11 -1.38 -24.58
N ALA A 155 20.94 -2.56 -25.18
CA ALA A 155 21.33 -2.80 -26.57
C ALA A 155 20.49 -1.98 -27.59
N THR A 156 19.26 -1.61 -27.22
CA THR A 156 18.33 -0.88 -28.12
C THR A 156 18.20 0.61 -27.81
N TRP A 157 18.94 1.15 -26.83
CA TRP A 157 18.87 2.55 -26.40
C TRP A 157 19.22 3.58 -27.50
N LEU A 158 20.34 3.37 -28.20
CA LEU A 158 20.80 4.24 -29.30
C LEU A 158 19.81 4.26 -30.50
N PRO A 159 19.35 3.11 -31.01
CA PRO A 159 18.33 3.06 -32.06
C PRO A 159 17.01 3.73 -31.68
N ARG A 160 16.50 3.54 -30.45
CA ARG A 160 15.23 4.14 -29.98
C ARG A 160 15.29 5.67 -29.96
N ARG A 161 16.41 6.23 -29.51
CA ARG A 161 16.65 7.69 -29.47
C ARG A 161 16.74 8.32 -30.86
N LEU A 162 17.16 7.55 -31.88
CA LEU A 162 17.31 8.02 -33.26
C LEU A 162 16.05 7.79 -34.13
N LEU A 163 15.20 6.82 -33.80
CA LEU A 163 14.02 6.43 -34.60
C LEU A 163 12.68 6.97 -34.07
N GLY A 164 12.65 7.76 -33.00
CA GLY A 164 11.41 8.37 -32.47
C GLY A 164 10.31 7.33 -32.20
N SER A 165 10.69 6.15 -31.70
CA SER A 165 9.84 4.96 -31.71
C SER A 165 8.59 5.10 -30.82
N ARG A 166 7.45 4.63 -31.35
CA ARG A 166 6.09 4.59 -30.77
C ARG A 166 5.92 3.72 -29.50
N ILE A 167 6.99 3.34 -28.82
CA ILE A 167 6.96 2.42 -27.69
C ILE A 167 7.83 3.02 -26.58
N ASP A 168 7.26 3.96 -25.85
CA ASP A 168 7.81 4.46 -24.59
C ASP A 168 7.11 3.67 -23.47
N LEU A 169 7.57 2.44 -23.28
CA LEU A 169 7.22 1.67 -22.10
C LEU A 169 8.20 2.11 -21.00
N ASP A 170 7.69 2.65 -19.89
CA ASP A 170 8.41 2.98 -18.64
C ASP A 170 9.01 1.73 -17.97
N VAL A 171 9.78 0.94 -18.72
CA VAL A 171 10.53 -0.21 -18.22
C VAL A 171 11.93 0.31 -17.96
N GLY A 172 12.18 0.61 -16.68
CA GLY A 172 13.50 1.03 -16.21
C GLY A 172 14.55 -0.04 -16.53
N TRP A 173 15.83 0.28 -16.36
CA TRP A 173 16.89 -0.67 -16.70
C TRP A 173 16.93 -1.85 -15.73
N HIS A 174 16.40 -1.64 -14.51
CA HIS A 174 16.36 -2.60 -13.42
C HIS A 174 15.06 -2.43 -12.61
N GLY A 175 14.66 -3.49 -11.91
CA GLY A 175 13.55 -3.47 -10.97
C GLY A 175 13.88 -2.85 -9.61
N SER A 176 13.11 -3.21 -8.59
CA SER A 176 13.29 -2.73 -7.20
C SER A 176 14.47 -3.37 -6.46
N TYR A 177 15.04 -4.45 -7.01
CA TYR A 177 15.96 -5.38 -6.36
C TYR A 177 15.32 -6.00 -5.11
N LYS A 178 14.14 -6.60 -5.27
CA LYS A 178 13.34 -7.16 -4.16
C LYS A 178 13.10 -6.14 -3.05
N GLY A 179 12.69 -4.92 -3.39
CA GLY A 179 12.39 -3.85 -2.42
C GLY A 179 13.58 -3.06 -1.86
N GLU A 180 14.77 -3.13 -2.48
CA GLU A 180 15.92 -2.35 -2.02
C GLU A 180 15.69 -0.86 -2.18
N ALA A 181 15.10 -0.44 -3.31
CA ALA A 181 14.81 0.97 -3.57
C ALA A 181 13.89 1.58 -2.50
N TYR A 182 12.80 0.88 -2.16
CA TYR A 182 11.91 1.24 -1.06
C TYR A 182 12.66 1.30 0.28
N ALA A 183 13.43 0.25 0.59
CA ALA A 183 14.15 0.17 1.86
C ALA A 183 15.13 1.33 2.04
N ARG A 184 15.88 1.68 1.00
CA ARG A 184 16.82 2.81 1.01
C ARG A 184 16.12 4.17 1.11
N ALA A 185 14.93 4.30 0.52
CA ALA A 185 14.17 5.55 0.58
C ALA A 185 13.55 5.79 1.97
N PHE A 186 13.00 4.76 2.60
CA PHE A 186 12.15 4.94 3.78
C PHE A 186 12.69 4.30 5.07
N LEU A 187 13.37 3.15 5.00
CA LEU A 187 13.81 2.44 6.19
C LEU A 187 15.14 2.98 6.71
N ASP A 188 15.42 2.74 7.99
CA ASP A 188 16.77 2.88 8.54
C ASP A 188 17.64 1.74 8.02
N TYR A 189 18.31 1.98 6.89
CA TYR A 189 19.06 0.99 6.13
C TYR A 189 20.42 0.68 6.79
N LEU A 190 20.39 -0.06 7.89
CA LEU A 190 21.57 -0.35 8.72
C LEU A 190 22.65 -1.16 8.00
N LEU A 191 22.30 -1.89 6.93
CA LEU A 191 23.24 -2.72 6.16
C LEU A 191 24.37 -1.90 5.49
N ASP A 192 24.15 -0.61 5.23
CA ASP A 192 25.20 0.26 4.66
C ASP A 192 26.25 0.66 5.71
N ILE A 193 25.96 0.50 7.01
CA ILE A 193 26.86 0.85 8.10
C ILE A 193 27.71 -0.37 8.46
N GLN A 194 28.77 -0.57 7.67
CA GLN A 194 29.64 -1.75 7.78
C GLN A 194 30.57 -1.69 8.99
N ASP A 195 31.07 -0.50 9.34
CA ASP A 195 31.98 -0.32 10.47
C ASP A 195 31.22 -0.45 11.80
N PRO A 196 31.62 -1.38 12.70
CA PRO A 196 30.91 -1.62 13.96
C PRO A 196 30.84 -0.40 14.88
N THR A 197 31.89 0.43 14.92
CA THR A 197 31.92 1.64 15.75
C THR A 197 30.95 2.71 15.22
N ASN A 198 30.88 2.88 13.91
CA ASN A 198 29.90 3.76 13.28
C ASN A 198 28.47 3.26 13.46
N LEU A 199 28.25 1.95 13.40
CA LEU A 199 26.95 1.35 13.70
C LEU A 199 26.55 1.62 15.14
N GLU A 200 27.42 1.34 16.11
CA GLU A 200 27.17 1.63 17.51
C GLU A 200 26.79 3.11 17.72
N ARG A 201 27.59 4.02 17.14
CA ARG A 201 27.32 5.46 17.21
C ARG A 201 25.97 5.82 16.59
N HIS A 202 25.63 5.26 15.43
CA HIS A 202 24.34 5.48 14.77
C HIS A 202 23.19 5.03 15.67
N LEU A 203 23.31 3.83 16.26
CA LEU A 203 22.31 3.29 17.18
C LEU A 203 22.16 4.17 18.42
N ASP A 204 23.25 4.67 19.00
CA ASP A 204 23.20 5.54 20.18
C ASP A 204 22.61 6.94 19.87
N ILE A 205 22.78 7.45 18.65
CA ILE A 205 22.21 8.73 18.22
C ILE A 205 20.70 8.60 17.93
N HIS A 206 20.31 7.57 17.17
CA HIS A 206 18.96 7.49 16.58
C HIS A 206 18.00 6.55 17.31
N TYR A 207 18.48 5.68 18.20
CA TYR A 207 17.63 4.79 19.00
C TYR A 207 17.63 5.20 20.46
N SER A 208 16.55 5.85 20.88
CA SER A 208 16.40 6.42 22.22
C SER A 208 15.66 5.47 23.16
N LEU A 209 16.00 5.54 24.45
CA LEU A 209 15.28 4.82 25.49
C LEU A 209 13.84 5.31 25.56
N ASN A 210 12.91 4.37 25.52
CA ASN A 210 11.49 4.63 25.65
C ASN A 210 10.89 3.61 26.62
N GLN A 211 9.95 4.08 27.44
CA GLN A 211 9.18 3.22 28.33
C GLN A 211 7.82 2.99 27.71
N THR A 212 7.51 1.73 27.41
CA THR A 212 6.19 1.32 26.94
C THR A 212 5.77 0.08 27.73
N ASN A 213 4.60 0.11 28.37
CA ASN A 213 4.06 -1.02 29.13
C ASN A 213 4.99 -1.58 30.21
N GLY A 214 5.78 -0.72 30.86
CA GLY A 214 6.75 -1.11 31.90
C GLY A 214 8.03 -1.75 31.37
N GLU A 215 8.16 -1.96 30.05
CA GLU A 215 9.40 -2.39 29.42
C GLU A 215 10.21 -1.17 28.98
N THR A 216 11.49 -1.14 29.36
CA THR A 216 12.45 -0.15 28.88
C THR A 216 13.14 -0.70 27.65
N GLN A 217 12.81 -0.18 26.47
CA GLN A 217 13.40 -0.59 25.20
C GLN A 217 13.90 0.63 24.44
N ARG A 218 14.93 0.46 23.62
CA ARG A 218 15.34 1.51 22.68
C ARG A 218 14.54 1.40 21.40
N CYS A 219 13.94 2.48 20.92
CA CYS A 219 13.22 2.49 19.65
C CYS A 219 13.73 3.61 18.75
N LEU A 220 13.49 3.47 17.44
CA LEU A 220 13.94 4.45 16.47
C LEU A 220 13.20 5.78 16.72
N LYS A 221 13.97 6.87 16.81
CA LYS A 221 13.45 8.22 16.96
C LYS A 221 13.20 8.82 15.58
N TYR A 222 11.96 9.15 15.27
CA TYR A 222 11.58 9.90 14.07
C TYR A 222 11.59 11.40 14.38
N GLU A 223 12.49 12.14 13.73
CA GLU A 223 12.68 13.58 13.92
C GLU A 223 12.27 14.32 12.64
N PRO A 224 11.08 14.95 12.61
CA PRO A 224 10.58 15.66 11.43
C PRO A 224 11.60 16.68 10.93
N GLY A 225 11.85 16.68 9.63
CA GLY A 225 12.81 17.56 8.98
C GLY A 225 14.29 17.23 9.21
N LYS A 226 14.64 16.24 10.02
CA LYS A 226 16.05 15.89 10.35
C LYS A 226 16.39 14.42 10.08
N PHE A 227 15.62 13.50 10.66
CA PHE A 227 15.86 12.07 10.55
C PHE A 227 14.51 11.34 10.50
N THR A 228 14.07 11.02 9.29
CA THR A 228 12.70 10.56 9.03
C THR A 228 12.67 9.14 8.49
N ARG A 229 13.40 8.24 9.15
CA ARG A 229 13.48 6.82 8.78
C ARG A 229 12.45 5.99 9.53
N LEU A 230 12.06 4.86 8.92
CA LEU A 230 11.17 3.86 9.51
C LEU A 230 11.99 2.66 10.00
N PRO A 231 11.60 2.00 11.10
CA PRO A 231 12.46 1.01 11.73
C PRO A 231 12.46 -0.34 11.00
N ASN A 232 11.37 -0.66 10.28
CA ASN A 232 11.19 -1.94 9.59
C ASN A 232 10.01 -1.84 8.59
N ARG A 233 9.80 -2.88 7.76
CA ARG A 233 8.67 -2.99 6.83
C ARG A 233 7.30 -3.09 7.50
N TYR A 234 7.28 -3.53 8.77
CA TYR A 234 6.13 -3.52 9.66
C TYR A 234 6.55 -2.93 11.01
N TYR A 235 5.72 -2.06 11.58
CA TYR A 235 6.08 -1.30 12.78
C TYR A 235 4.85 -0.69 13.44
N THR A 236 5.02 -0.21 14.67
CA THR A 236 3.98 0.51 15.42
C THR A 236 4.50 1.83 15.98
N PHE A 237 3.60 2.79 16.11
CA PHE A 237 3.83 4.06 16.80
C PHE A 237 2.53 4.52 17.47
N ARG A 238 2.64 5.46 18.40
CA ARG A 238 1.50 6.09 19.07
C ARG A 238 1.46 7.59 18.79
N TYR A 239 0.26 8.10 18.50
CA TYR A 239 -0.01 9.54 18.37
C TYR A 239 -1.41 9.84 18.92
N GLY A 240 -1.54 10.82 19.81
CA GLY A 240 -2.79 11.24 20.43
C GLY A 240 -3.54 10.14 21.19
N GLY A 241 -2.81 9.16 21.74
CA GLY A 241 -3.38 7.97 22.38
C GLY A 241 -3.94 6.92 21.39
N ILE A 242 -3.68 7.07 20.09
CA ILE A 242 -4.02 6.08 19.06
C ILE A 242 -2.77 5.28 18.71
N ASP A 243 -2.87 3.95 18.79
CA ASP A 243 -1.84 3.05 18.29
C ASP A 243 -2.06 2.78 16.79
N PHE A 244 -0.99 2.96 16.02
CA PHE A 244 -0.96 2.68 14.60
C PHE A 244 -0.12 1.43 14.35
N PHE A 245 -0.59 0.53 13.50
CA PHE A 245 0.11 -0.71 13.11
C PHE A 245 0.29 -0.75 11.59
N ALA A 246 1.53 -0.60 11.16
CA ALA A 246 1.97 -0.72 9.77
C ALA A 246 2.24 -2.19 9.45
N LEU A 247 1.62 -2.73 8.40
CA LEU A 247 1.82 -4.12 7.96
C LEU A 247 2.31 -4.20 6.52
N ASP A 248 3.30 -5.06 6.30
CA ASP A 248 3.69 -5.49 4.97
C ASP A 248 2.85 -6.70 4.54
N SER A 249 1.71 -6.40 3.91
CA SER A 249 0.80 -7.41 3.35
C SER A 249 1.39 -8.29 2.26
N ASN A 250 2.54 -7.93 1.66
CA ASN A 250 3.17 -8.74 0.62
C ASN A 250 3.75 -10.06 1.13
N THR A 251 3.91 -10.21 2.45
CA THR A 251 4.54 -11.38 3.06
C THR A 251 3.54 -12.35 3.68
N PHE A 252 2.24 -12.05 3.58
CA PHE A 252 1.17 -12.94 4.03
C PHE A 252 -0.02 -12.95 3.06
N ASN A 253 0.21 -12.67 1.78
CA ASN A 253 -0.82 -12.70 0.74
C ASN A 253 -0.84 -14.00 -0.09
N GLU A 254 -0.11 -15.04 0.30
CA GLU A 254 -0.12 -16.30 -0.45
C GLU A 254 -1.55 -16.88 -0.53
N PRO A 255 -2.12 -17.18 -1.70
CA PRO A 255 -3.48 -17.69 -1.79
C PRO A 255 -3.70 -18.99 -1.01
N LEU A 256 -4.92 -19.18 -0.49
CA LEU A 256 -5.29 -20.42 0.20
C LEU A 256 -5.20 -21.62 -0.77
N SER A 257 -4.69 -22.74 -0.27
CA SER A 257 -4.53 -23.96 -1.06
C SER A 257 -5.89 -24.48 -1.53
N ILE A 258 -5.94 -24.94 -2.79
CA ILE A 258 -7.16 -25.55 -3.33
C ILE A 258 -7.16 -27.04 -2.95
N PRO A 259 -8.13 -27.51 -2.15
CA PRO A 259 -8.12 -28.89 -1.66
C PRO A 259 -8.29 -29.90 -2.80
N ASP A 260 -7.85 -31.14 -2.58
CA ASP A 260 -8.02 -32.25 -3.53
C ASP A 260 -9.39 -32.93 -3.37
N THR A 261 -10.44 -32.12 -3.51
CA THR A 261 -11.85 -32.54 -3.50
C THR A 261 -12.50 -32.31 -4.87
N GLN A 262 -13.73 -32.79 -5.07
CA GLN A 262 -14.51 -32.52 -6.29
C GLN A 262 -14.73 -31.00 -6.49
N GLU A 263 -15.03 -30.27 -5.41
CA GLU A 263 -15.16 -28.81 -5.43
C GLU A 263 -13.84 -28.12 -5.80
N GLY A 264 -12.73 -28.61 -5.23
CA GLY A 264 -11.39 -28.12 -5.57
C GLY A 264 -11.01 -28.36 -7.03
N ALA A 265 -11.37 -29.53 -7.59
CA ALA A 265 -11.20 -29.82 -9.01
C ALA A 265 -12.01 -28.87 -9.90
N ALA A 266 -13.28 -28.60 -9.53
CA ALA A 266 -14.12 -27.63 -10.24
C ALA A 266 -13.54 -26.20 -10.17
N ARG A 267 -13.01 -25.79 -9.01
CA ARG A 267 -12.32 -24.50 -8.84
C ARG A 267 -11.07 -24.39 -9.73
N ARG A 268 -10.23 -25.44 -9.77
CA ARG A 268 -9.06 -25.49 -10.67
C ARG A 268 -9.46 -25.37 -12.13
N ALA A 269 -10.51 -26.06 -12.56
CA ALA A 269 -11.03 -25.96 -13.92
C ALA A 269 -11.50 -24.53 -14.26
N LYS A 270 -12.22 -23.87 -13.33
CA LYS A 270 -12.63 -22.46 -13.47
C LYS A 270 -11.42 -21.52 -13.63
N LEU A 271 -10.36 -21.72 -12.83
CA LEU A 271 -9.14 -20.92 -12.88
C LEU A 271 -8.38 -21.09 -14.20
N LEU A 272 -8.21 -22.33 -14.67
CA LEU A 272 -7.58 -22.62 -15.97
C LEU A 272 -8.36 -22.00 -17.13
N ALA A 273 -9.69 -22.12 -17.13
CA ALA A 273 -10.53 -21.48 -18.14
C ALA A 273 -10.42 -19.94 -18.11
N ARG A 274 -10.31 -19.34 -16.91
CA ARG A 274 -10.05 -17.90 -16.76
C ARG A 274 -8.67 -17.51 -17.28
N GLN A 275 -7.64 -18.31 -17.03
CA GLN A 275 -6.29 -18.07 -17.52
C GLN A 275 -6.25 -18.03 -19.05
N SER A 276 -6.87 -19.00 -19.73
CA SER A 276 -6.94 -19.01 -21.21
C SER A 276 -7.66 -17.78 -21.76
N LYS A 277 -8.77 -17.36 -21.14
CA LYS A 277 -9.48 -16.13 -21.53
C LYS A 277 -8.63 -14.87 -21.37
N ILE A 278 -7.81 -14.81 -20.33
CA ILE A 278 -6.92 -13.66 -20.11
C ILE A 278 -5.86 -13.59 -21.20
N ILE A 279 -5.26 -14.72 -21.60
CA ILE A 279 -4.28 -14.77 -22.69
C ILE A 279 -4.89 -14.27 -23.99
N GLU A 280 -6.09 -14.75 -24.35
CA GLU A 280 -6.80 -14.29 -25.55
C GLU A 280 -7.11 -12.78 -25.52
N GLN A 281 -7.47 -12.25 -24.34
CA GLN A 281 -7.71 -10.81 -24.16
C GLN A 281 -6.44 -9.98 -24.29
N GLU A 282 -5.32 -10.47 -23.76
CA GLU A 282 -4.01 -9.81 -23.86
C GLU A 282 -3.59 -9.67 -25.32
N GLU A 283 -3.71 -10.74 -26.11
CA GLU A 283 -3.41 -10.72 -27.56
C GLU A 283 -4.28 -9.71 -28.32
N LYS A 284 -5.59 -9.71 -28.06
CA LYS A 284 -6.52 -8.74 -28.69
C LYS A 284 -6.17 -7.29 -28.36
N ILE A 285 -5.78 -7.04 -27.10
CA ILE A 285 -5.36 -5.70 -26.66
C ILE A 285 -4.06 -5.30 -27.37
N GLN A 286 -3.06 -6.19 -27.43
CA GLN A 286 -1.80 -5.91 -28.11
C GLN A 286 -1.99 -5.59 -29.59
N ILE A 287 -2.84 -6.34 -30.30
CA ILE A 287 -3.20 -6.07 -31.70
C ILE A 287 -3.86 -4.69 -31.84
N ALA A 288 -4.81 -4.36 -30.95
CA ALA A 288 -5.48 -3.07 -30.96
C ALA A 288 -4.51 -1.91 -30.70
N MET A 289 -3.59 -2.06 -29.75
CA MET A 289 -2.58 -1.05 -29.42
C MET A 289 -1.63 -0.77 -30.60
N ALA A 290 -1.27 -1.79 -31.38
CA ALA A 290 -0.40 -1.62 -32.55
C ALA A 290 -1.00 -0.71 -33.64
N GLN A 291 -2.32 -0.50 -33.62
CA GLN A 291 -3.04 0.36 -34.56
C GLN A 291 -3.17 1.81 -34.10
N LEU A 292 -2.83 2.12 -32.84
CA LEU A 292 -3.00 3.45 -32.25
C LEU A 292 -1.77 4.33 -32.42
N ASN A 293 -1.98 5.64 -32.51
CA ASN A 293 -0.90 6.63 -32.58
C ASN A 293 -0.75 7.41 -31.26
N ALA A 294 0.34 7.20 -30.53
CA ALA A 294 0.62 7.89 -29.26
C ALA A 294 0.72 9.42 -29.38
N TYR A 295 0.97 9.96 -30.57
CA TYR A 295 1.01 11.41 -30.79
C TYR A 295 -0.38 12.02 -30.97
N ASP A 296 -1.38 11.23 -31.36
CA ASP A 296 -2.77 11.66 -31.40
C ASP A 296 -3.37 11.66 -29.98
N PRO A 297 -4.00 12.75 -29.52
CA PRO A 297 -4.54 12.80 -28.16
C PRO A 297 -5.65 11.78 -27.85
N GLU A 298 -6.53 11.45 -28.79
CA GLU A 298 -7.61 10.48 -28.53
C GLU A 298 -7.06 9.04 -28.48
N ASP A 299 -6.08 8.73 -29.33
CA ASP A 299 -5.41 7.44 -29.31
C ASP A 299 -4.48 7.27 -28.10
N ALA A 300 -3.83 8.35 -27.63
CA ALA A 300 -3.08 8.35 -26.39
C ALA A 300 -3.96 8.00 -25.17
N ASP A 301 -5.16 8.60 -25.07
CA ASP A 301 -6.14 8.27 -24.02
C ASP A 301 -6.55 6.78 -24.05
N LYS A 302 -6.67 6.18 -25.25
CA LYS A 302 -6.98 4.76 -25.43
C LYS A 302 -5.80 3.86 -25.08
N LEU A 303 -4.58 4.26 -25.44
CA LEU A 303 -3.35 3.53 -25.11
C LEU A 303 -3.19 3.41 -23.60
N ASP A 304 -3.39 4.48 -22.86
CA ASP A 304 -3.38 4.47 -21.39
C ASP A 304 -4.40 3.47 -20.81
N ASP A 305 -5.64 3.49 -21.32
CA ASP A 305 -6.67 2.54 -20.91
C ASP A 305 -6.30 1.09 -21.26
N TYR A 306 -5.51 0.85 -22.31
CA TYR A 306 -5.01 -0.48 -22.68
C TYR A 306 -3.81 -0.92 -21.84
N TYR A 307 -2.83 -0.05 -21.57
CA TYR A 307 -1.73 -0.35 -20.66
C TYR A 307 -2.25 -0.73 -19.27
N ALA A 308 -3.19 0.05 -18.74
CA ALA A 308 -3.85 -0.26 -17.48
C ALA A 308 -4.61 -1.59 -17.52
N LYS A 309 -5.14 -2.01 -18.67
CA LYS A 309 -5.79 -3.33 -18.80
C LYS A 309 -4.76 -4.45 -18.83
N ILE A 310 -3.67 -4.31 -19.58
CA ILE A 310 -2.60 -5.31 -19.65
C ILE A 310 -2.05 -5.57 -18.25
N GLU A 311 -1.70 -4.53 -17.51
CA GLU A 311 -1.17 -4.66 -16.15
C GLU A 311 -2.10 -5.47 -15.23
N HIS A 312 -3.40 -5.19 -15.29
CA HIS A 312 -4.41 -5.94 -14.55
C HIS A 312 -4.52 -7.41 -15.00
N LEU A 313 -4.45 -7.67 -16.31
CA LEU A 313 -4.47 -9.02 -16.85
C LEU A 313 -3.23 -9.81 -16.39
N GLU A 314 -2.05 -9.20 -16.41
CA GLU A 314 -0.81 -9.81 -15.94
C GLU A 314 -0.87 -10.11 -14.43
N GLU A 315 -1.40 -9.19 -13.63
CA GLU A 315 -1.59 -9.41 -12.20
C GLU A 315 -2.59 -10.55 -11.93
N SER A 316 -3.71 -10.60 -12.66
CA SER A 316 -4.65 -11.71 -12.60
C SER A 316 -4.01 -13.04 -13.02
N GLN A 317 -3.13 -13.05 -14.02
CA GLN A 317 -2.37 -14.25 -14.38
C GLN A 317 -1.43 -14.69 -13.25
N ARG A 318 -0.77 -13.74 -12.57
CA ARG A 318 0.10 -14.04 -11.41
C ARG A 318 -0.72 -14.63 -10.25
N ASP A 319 -1.85 -14.03 -9.89
CA ASP A 319 -2.74 -14.55 -8.85
C ASP A 319 -3.26 -15.96 -9.17
N ILE A 320 -3.71 -16.20 -10.41
CA ILE A 320 -4.14 -17.54 -10.86
C ILE A 320 -2.98 -18.54 -10.79
N SER A 321 -1.78 -18.14 -11.22
CA SER A 321 -0.60 -19.01 -11.18
C SER A 321 -0.24 -19.41 -9.75
N LYS A 322 -0.32 -18.47 -8.79
CA LYS A 322 -0.14 -18.75 -7.36
C LYS A 322 -1.21 -19.70 -6.83
N GLN A 323 -2.49 -19.44 -7.12
CA GLN A 323 -3.59 -20.32 -6.71
C GLN A 323 -3.49 -21.75 -7.26
N LEU A 324 -2.97 -21.92 -8.47
CA LEU A 324 -2.78 -23.23 -9.10
C LEU A 324 -1.48 -23.92 -8.65
N ASN A 325 -0.56 -23.19 -8.01
CA ASN A 325 0.68 -23.77 -7.51
C ASN A 325 0.39 -24.69 -6.33
N LYS A 326 0.83 -25.93 -6.41
CA LYS A 326 0.71 -26.90 -5.31
C LYS A 326 1.77 -26.69 -4.23
N GLN A 327 2.86 -26.00 -4.55
CA GLN A 327 3.89 -25.64 -3.58
C GLN A 327 3.46 -24.38 -2.83
N GLN A 328 3.03 -24.56 -1.59
CA GLN A 328 2.66 -23.45 -0.72
C GLN A 328 3.91 -22.62 -0.39
N GLN A 329 3.84 -21.30 -0.61
CA GLN A 329 4.89 -20.40 -0.17
C GLN A 329 4.86 -20.22 1.35
N GLU A 330 6.00 -19.77 1.89
CA GLU A 330 6.09 -19.32 3.27
C GLU A 330 5.08 -18.21 3.56
N ILE A 331 4.55 -18.20 4.78
CA ILE A 331 3.69 -17.14 5.31
C ILE A 331 4.43 -16.52 6.49
N ASP A 332 4.45 -15.20 6.54
CA ASP A 332 5.11 -14.43 7.59
C ASP A 332 4.35 -14.44 8.92
N TRP A 333 4.34 -15.60 9.58
CA TRP A 333 3.73 -15.76 10.90
C TRP A 333 4.45 -14.97 11.99
N GLU A 334 5.71 -14.58 11.78
CA GLU A 334 6.43 -13.67 12.69
C GLU A 334 5.73 -12.31 12.77
N GLN A 335 5.41 -11.71 11.62
CA GLN A 335 4.67 -10.44 11.57
C GLN A 335 3.23 -10.59 12.07
N LEU A 336 2.51 -11.66 11.68
CA LEU A 336 1.12 -11.87 12.12
C LEU A 336 1.03 -12.09 13.63
N ASN A 337 1.97 -12.85 14.21
CA ASN A 337 2.04 -13.03 15.65
C ASN A 337 2.47 -11.73 16.36
N TRP A 338 3.39 -10.94 15.77
CA TRP A 338 3.71 -9.60 16.26
C TRP A 338 2.47 -8.70 16.32
N LEU A 339 1.63 -8.68 15.28
CA LEU A 339 0.40 -7.90 15.28
C LEU A 339 -0.55 -8.36 16.39
N LYS A 340 -0.76 -9.67 16.54
CA LYS A 340 -1.59 -10.26 17.60
C LYS A 340 -1.13 -9.80 18.99
N GLU A 341 0.14 -9.98 19.31
CA GLU A 341 0.69 -9.58 20.62
C GLU A 341 0.65 -8.05 20.81
N SER A 342 0.88 -7.28 19.75
CA SER A 342 0.82 -5.81 19.81
C SER A 342 -0.60 -5.30 20.03
N LEU A 343 -1.62 -5.93 19.44
CA LEU A 343 -3.03 -5.61 19.69
C LEU A 343 -3.41 -5.96 21.14
N ILE A 344 -2.99 -7.12 21.64
CA ILE A 344 -3.23 -7.52 23.05
C ILE A 344 -2.60 -6.51 24.00
N ALA A 345 -1.33 -6.14 23.77
CA ALA A 345 -0.61 -5.17 24.58
C ALA A 345 -1.28 -3.79 24.52
N SER A 346 -1.72 -3.36 23.33
CA SER A 346 -2.44 -2.12 23.11
C SER A 346 -3.77 -2.08 23.85
N TRP A 347 -4.52 -3.19 23.90
CA TRP A 347 -5.79 -3.29 24.65
C TRP A 347 -5.62 -3.29 26.17
N ARG A 348 -4.45 -3.68 26.67
CA ARG A 348 -4.13 -3.67 28.11
C ARG A 348 -3.61 -2.33 28.61
N ASP A 349 -3.22 -1.44 27.70
CA ASP A 349 -2.71 -0.12 28.03
C ASP A 349 -3.85 0.89 28.09
N GLU A 350 -4.14 1.38 29.31
CA GLU A 350 -5.21 2.35 29.57
C GLU A 350 -4.97 3.71 28.90
N ALA A 351 -3.72 4.03 28.53
CA ALA A 351 -3.42 5.25 27.76
C ALA A 351 -3.83 5.13 26.28
N VAL A 352 -4.18 3.93 25.80
CA VAL A 352 -4.62 3.70 24.42
C VAL A 352 -6.12 3.81 24.31
N ARG A 353 -6.54 4.83 23.57
CA ARG A 353 -7.95 5.09 23.26
C ARG A 353 -8.37 4.55 21.90
N GLY A 354 -7.46 4.36 20.93
CA GLY A 354 -7.80 3.81 19.61
C GLY A 354 -6.69 3.03 18.92
N ARG A 355 -7.04 2.28 17.88
CA ARG A 355 -6.19 1.33 17.15
C ARG A 355 -6.48 1.40 15.65
N ILE A 356 -5.48 1.75 14.86
CA ILE A 356 -5.56 1.86 13.39
C ILE A 356 -4.53 0.92 12.76
N ILE A 357 -4.95 0.10 11.81
CA ILE A 357 -4.04 -0.69 10.98
C ILE A 357 -3.91 -0.02 9.61
N PHE A 358 -2.72 -0.02 9.04
CA PHE A 358 -2.52 0.31 7.63
C PHE A 358 -1.63 -0.71 6.93
N LEU A 359 -2.06 -1.13 5.74
CA LEU A 359 -1.41 -2.13 4.90
C LEU A 359 -1.62 -1.81 3.42
N HIS A 360 -1.03 -2.58 2.51
CA HIS A 360 -1.23 -2.33 1.08
C HIS A 360 -2.47 -3.03 0.51
N HIS A 361 -2.58 -4.35 0.63
CA HIS A 361 -3.66 -5.10 0.00
C HIS A 361 -4.96 -5.07 0.85
N PRO A 362 -6.11 -4.70 0.28
CA PRO A 362 -7.37 -4.57 1.02
C PRO A 362 -8.01 -5.94 1.28
N PRO A 363 -8.39 -6.28 2.52
CA PRO A 363 -9.09 -7.53 2.82
C PRO A 363 -10.56 -7.51 2.36
N TYR A 364 -11.16 -6.31 2.32
CA TYR A 364 -12.53 -6.05 1.92
C TYR A 364 -12.57 -4.93 0.90
N VAL A 365 -13.11 -5.22 -0.29
CA VAL A 365 -13.15 -4.27 -1.40
C VAL A 365 -14.19 -4.70 -2.42
N THR A 366 -14.87 -3.74 -3.05
CA THR A 366 -15.84 -4.00 -4.14
C THR A 366 -15.36 -3.50 -5.50
N GLU A 367 -14.12 -3.02 -5.58
CA GLU A 367 -13.41 -2.81 -6.84
C GLU A 367 -13.40 -4.10 -7.69
N ALA A 368 -13.74 -3.96 -8.96
CA ALA A 368 -14.05 -5.05 -9.90
C ALA A 368 -12.92 -6.06 -10.12
N THR A 369 -11.67 -5.70 -9.90
CA THR A 369 -10.50 -6.53 -10.17
C THR A 369 -9.96 -7.24 -8.94
N LYS A 370 -10.02 -6.61 -7.75
CA LYS A 370 -9.41 -7.14 -6.53
C LYS A 370 -10.35 -7.98 -5.65
N TRP A 371 -11.66 -7.71 -5.68
CA TRP A 371 -12.63 -8.25 -4.69
C TRP A 371 -12.63 -9.77 -4.51
N ASN A 372 -12.25 -10.54 -5.54
CA ASN A 372 -12.22 -12.00 -5.54
C ASN A 372 -10.85 -12.57 -5.96
N GLN A 373 -9.77 -11.83 -5.74
CA GLN A 373 -8.42 -12.37 -5.94
C GLN A 373 -8.05 -13.32 -4.80
N GLY A 374 -7.27 -14.35 -5.11
CA GLY A 374 -6.79 -15.30 -4.11
C GLY A 374 -5.99 -14.61 -3.00
N GLN A 375 -5.16 -13.64 -3.37
CA GLN A 375 -4.38 -12.82 -2.43
C GLN A 375 -5.27 -12.03 -1.46
N THR A 376 -6.27 -11.31 -1.98
CA THR A 376 -7.24 -10.52 -1.19
C THR A 376 -7.96 -11.40 -0.16
N LEU A 377 -8.45 -12.57 -0.58
CA LEU A 377 -9.14 -13.52 0.31
C LEU A 377 -8.21 -14.10 1.37
N ALA A 378 -6.95 -14.37 1.03
CA ALA A 378 -6.01 -14.97 1.96
C ALA A 378 -5.51 -13.96 3.02
N ILE A 379 -5.43 -12.67 2.67
CA ILE A 379 -5.19 -11.60 3.65
C ILE A 379 -6.37 -11.49 4.61
N ARG A 380 -7.61 -11.50 4.10
CA ARG A 380 -8.82 -11.49 4.94
C ARG A 380 -8.81 -12.63 5.94
N ASP A 381 -8.57 -13.85 5.46
CA ASP A 381 -8.53 -15.05 6.30
C ASP A 381 -7.48 -14.95 7.43
N ARG A 382 -6.27 -14.48 7.11
CA ARG A 382 -5.18 -14.35 8.08
C ARG A 382 -5.39 -13.23 9.09
N LEU A 383 -5.87 -12.07 8.65
CA LEU A 383 -6.18 -10.98 9.59
C LEU A 383 -7.34 -11.35 10.51
N ARG A 384 -8.35 -12.05 9.98
CA ARG A 384 -9.44 -12.62 10.77
C ARG A 384 -8.90 -13.55 11.86
N GLN A 385 -8.03 -14.49 11.51
CA GLN A 385 -7.40 -15.37 12.49
C GLN A 385 -6.64 -14.58 13.56
N VAL A 386 -5.82 -13.60 13.17
CA VAL A 386 -5.09 -12.75 14.13
C VAL A 386 -6.05 -11.99 15.06
N PHE A 387 -7.16 -11.47 14.52
CA PHE A 387 -8.16 -10.76 15.30
C PHE A 387 -8.87 -11.71 16.26
N ASP A 388 -9.30 -12.89 15.83
CA ASP A 388 -9.94 -13.88 16.69
C ASP A 388 -9.02 -14.32 17.82
N ASP A 389 -7.77 -14.65 17.50
CA ASP A 389 -6.76 -15.06 18.47
C ASP A 389 -6.45 -13.92 19.47
N ALA A 390 -6.41 -12.67 19.01
CA ALA A 390 -6.23 -11.51 19.88
C ALA A 390 -7.44 -11.32 20.81
N VAL A 391 -8.65 -11.36 20.27
CA VAL A 391 -9.90 -11.20 21.05
C VAL A 391 -10.03 -12.31 22.10
N GLU A 392 -9.67 -13.55 21.77
CA GLU A 392 -9.64 -14.65 22.74
C GLU A 392 -8.77 -14.31 23.96
N LYS A 393 -7.62 -13.64 23.76
CA LYS A 393 -6.69 -13.26 24.85
C LYS A 393 -7.03 -11.94 25.53
N ILE A 394 -7.70 -11.02 24.83
CA ILE A 394 -8.19 -9.75 25.39
C ILE A 394 -9.41 -10.01 26.28
N GLY A 395 -10.27 -10.96 25.88
CA GLY A 395 -11.53 -11.24 26.54
C GLY A 395 -12.65 -10.35 25.98
N THR A 396 -13.40 -9.70 26.87
CA THR A 396 -14.58 -8.92 26.45
C THR A 396 -14.18 -7.56 25.93
N ILE A 397 -14.40 -7.31 24.63
CA ILE A 397 -14.29 -5.97 24.04
C ILE A 397 -15.47 -5.10 24.52
N PRO A 398 -15.23 -3.84 24.95
CA PRO A 398 -16.30 -2.93 25.35
C PRO A 398 -17.40 -2.76 24.29
N PRO A 399 -18.68 -2.66 24.68
CA PRO A 399 -19.78 -2.51 23.72
C PRO A 399 -19.59 -1.31 22.79
N GLY A 400 -19.82 -1.53 21.49
CA GLY A 400 -19.65 -0.52 20.44
C GLY A 400 -18.20 -0.30 20.01
N ARG A 401 -17.27 -1.18 20.41
CA ARG A 401 -15.91 -1.21 19.88
C ARG A 401 -15.66 -2.52 19.13
N SER A 402 -14.75 -2.44 18.18
CA SER A 402 -14.18 -3.58 17.47
C SER A 402 -12.70 -3.72 17.86
N VAL A 403 -12.07 -4.85 17.54
CA VAL A 403 -10.66 -5.09 17.92
C VAL A 403 -9.71 -4.00 17.41
N VAL A 404 -10.07 -3.37 16.28
CA VAL A 404 -9.47 -2.16 15.71
C VAL A 404 -10.57 -1.21 15.26
N ASP A 405 -10.29 0.10 15.27
CA ASP A 405 -11.29 1.12 14.92
C ASP A 405 -11.34 1.35 13.39
N ILE A 406 -10.17 1.40 12.73
CA ILE A 406 -10.05 1.62 11.28
C ILE A 406 -8.94 0.74 10.69
N VAL A 407 -9.18 0.22 9.48
CA VAL A 407 -8.14 -0.36 8.63
C VAL A 407 -8.00 0.43 7.33
N LEU A 408 -6.80 0.94 7.07
CA LEU A 408 -6.43 1.69 5.86
C LEU A 408 -5.68 0.78 4.87
N SER A 409 -6.04 0.84 3.59
CA SER A 409 -5.41 0.01 2.55
C SER A 409 -5.23 0.74 1.22
N GLY A 410 -4.52 0.15 0.27
CA GLY A 410 -4.31 0.62 -1.11
C GLY A 410 -4.73 -0.45 -2.11
N HIS A 411 -3.88 -0.70 -3.12
CA HIS A 411 -3.87 -1.79 -4.12
C HIS A 411 -5.06 -1.85 -5.09
N ALA A 412 -6.27 -1.68 -4.58
CA ALA A 412 -7.44 -1.43 -5.39
C ALA A 412 -7.47 0.06 -5.73
N HIS A 413 -7.35 0.38 -7.02
CA HIS A 413 -7.25 1.78 -7.46
C HIS A 413 -8.60 2.50 -7.44
N CYS A 414 -9.07 2.79 -6.23
CA CYS A 414 -10.25 3.56 -5.90
C CYS A 414 -10.08 4.12 -4.49
N MET A 415 -10.94 5.07 -4.12
CA MET A 415 -11.27 5.27 -2.71
C MET A 415 -12.56 4.51 -2.40
N GLU A 416 -12.55 3.73 -1.33
CA GLU A 416 -13.73 3.01 -0.87
C GLU A 416 -13.82 3.05 0.65
N HIS A 417 -15.00 3.37 1.18
CA HIS A 417 -15.36 3.05 2.55
C HIS A 417 -16.24 1.82 2.53
N PHE A 418 -15.75 0.74 3.12
CA PHE A 418 -16.46 -0.51 3.30
C PHE A 418 -16.68 -0.77 4.79
N TYR A 419 -17.88 -1.18 5.16
CA TYR A 419 -18.23 -1.52 6.55
C TYR A 419 -18.58 -3.00 6.64
N THR A 420 -17.86 -3.76 7.49
CA THR A 420 -18.21 -5.14 7.81
C THR A 420 -19.37 -5.18 8.81
N LYS A 421 -20.31 -6.11 8.61
CA LYS A 421 -21.41 -6.35 9.55
C LYS A 421 -21.02 -7.49 10.50
N GLN A 422 -21.97 -8.32 10.89
CA GLN A 422 -21.69 -9.56 11.64
C GLN A 422 -21.13 -10.60 10.68
N THR A 423 -19.81 -10.72 10.64
CA THR A 423 -19.10 -11.69 9.80
C THR A 423 -19.04 -13.07 10.43
N GLY A 424 -19.32 -13.17 11.74
CA GLY A 424 -19.10 -14.36 12.56
C GLY A 424 -17.71 -14.41 13.21
N TYR A 425 -16.88 -13.40 12.99
CA TYR A 425 -15.50 -13.33 13.48
C TYR A 425 -15.19 -11.94 14.06
N ALA A 426 -14.00 -11.78 14.65
CA ALA A 426 -13.53 -10.52 15.26
C ALA A 426 -13.26 -9.39 14.23
N ASP A 427 -13.37 -9.67 12.92
CA ASP A 427 -13.38 -8.67 11.85
C ASP A 427 -14.78 -8.03 11.60
N SER A 428 -15.76 -8.33 12.47
CA SER A 428 -17.11 -7.74 12.44
C SER A 428 -17.12 -6.27 12.87
N ASN A 429 -18.02 -5.48 12.27
CA ASN A 429 -18.27 -4.07 12.65
C ASN A 429 -17.02 -3.18 12.57
N ILE A 430 -16.18 -3.37 11.55
CA ILE A 430 -14.96 -2.58 11.32
C ILE A 430 -15.15 -1.68 10.09
N ASN A 431 -14.56 -0.48 10.16
CA ASN A 431 -14.43 0.43 9.04
C ASN A 431 -13.16 0.15 8.24
N TRP A 432 -13.32 -0.15 6.96
CA TRP A 432 -12.23 -0.42 6.03
C TRP A 432 -12.19 0.71 5.00
N LEU A 433 -11.09 1.44 4.96
CA LEU A 433 -10.87 2.53 4.00
C LEU A 433 -9.81 2.09 2.99
N VAL A 434 -10.22 1.90 1.74
CA VAL A 434 -9.32 1.71 0.60
C VAL A 434 -8.95 3.11 0.09
N CYS A 435 -7.66 3.38 -0.04
CA CYS A 435 -7.08 4.67 -0.36
C CYS A 435 -6.15 4.60 -1.60
N GLY A 436 -6.34 3.61 -2.48
CA GLY A 436 -5.51 3.42 -3.69
C GLY A 436 -5.86 4.34 -4.86
N GLY A 437 -6.64 5.38 -4.62
CA GLY A 437 -7.14 6.29 -5.66
C GLY A 437 -6.23 7.49 -5.96
N SER A 438 -4.97 7.52 -5.50
CA SER A 438 -4.20 8.77 -5.43
C SER A 438 -3.31 9.07 -6.64
N GLY A 439 -3.17 8.15 -7.61
CA GLY A 439 -2.36 8.44 -8.81
C GLY A 439 -2.51 7.43 -9.94
N HIS A 440 -2.53 6.13 -9.62
CA HIS A 440 -2.55 5.09 -10.65
C HIS A 440 -3.96 4.74 -11.14
N SER A 441 -4.05 4.53 -12.45
CA SER A 441 -5.18 3.96 -13.23
C SER A 441 -6.43 3.49 -12.44
N LEU A 442 -7.36 4.41 -12.18
CA LEU A 442 -8.57 4.12 -11.41
C LEU A 442 -9.44 3.02 -12.01
N ARG A 443 -10.05 2.23 -11.13
CA ARG A 443 -10.91 1.11 -11.49
C ARG A 443 -12.36 1.33 -11.09
N ARG A 444 -13.23 0.42 -11.55
CA ARG A 444 -14.69 0.52 -11.39
C ARG A 444 -15.11 -0.34 -10.22
N GLN A 445 -16.26 -0.03 -9.63
CA GLN A 445 -16.94 -0.97 -8.76
C GLN A 445 -17.41 -2.17 -9.57
N ARG A 446 -17.40 -3.36 -8.97
CA ARG A 446 -17.91 -4.60 -9.55
C ARG A 446 -19.39 -4.48 -9.93
N LYS A 447 -19.86 -5.31 -10.87
CA LYS A 447 -21.22 -5.20 -11.43
C LYS A 447 -22.30 -5.66 -10.46
N GLU A 448 -21.95 -6.57 -9.56
CA GLU A 448 -22.75 -7.12 -8.49
C GLU A 448 -23.07 -6.06 -7.42
N GLY A 449 -22.42 -4.90 -7.46
CA GLY A 449 -22.71 -3.76 -6.62
C GLY A 449 -22.03 -3.83 -5.24
N LYS A 450 -22.64 -3.14 -4.28
CA LYS A 450 -22.01 -2.70 -3.04
C LYS A 450 -21.85 -3.80 -1.97
N ILE A 451 -22.56 -4.91 -2.08
CA ILE A 451 -22.71 -5.89 -0.98
C ILE A 451 -21.78 -7.09 -1.15
N LEU A 452 -20.88 -7.34 -0.21
CA LEU A 452 -20.09 -8.58 -0.23
C LEU A 452 -20.77 -9.68 0.56
N PHE A 453 -20.59 -10.90 0.07
CA PHE A 453 -21.07 -12.15 0.66
C PHE A 453 -19.86 -13.01 1.03
N GLN A 454 -19.99 -13.85 2.05
CA GLN A 454 -18.92 -14.78 2.45
C GLN A 454 -18.58 -15.73 1.31
N ASN A 455 -19.62 -16.30 0.70
CA ASN A 455 -19.53 -17.18 -0.47
C ASN A 455 -20.41 -16.60 -1.58
N PRO A 456 -19.83 -16.08 -2.67
CA PRO A 456 -20.59 -15.46 -3.76
C PRO A 456 -21.57 -16.42 -4.47
N ASP A 457 -21.28 -17.72 -4.38
CA ASP A 457 -22.04 -18.80 -5.04
C ASP A 457 -23.15 -19.40 -4.15
N SER A 458 -23.38 -18.87 -2.94
CA SER A 458 -24.43 -19.35 -2.01
C SER A 458 -25.31 -18.21 -1.49
N ASP A 459 -26.50 -18.53 -1.00
CA ASP A 459 -27.39 -17.64 -0.22
C ASP A 459 -26.81 -17.34 1.18
N SER A 460 -25.53 -16.96 1.24
CA SER A 460 -24.86 -16.59 2.49
C SER A 460 -25.31 -15.21 2.94
N GLU A 461 -25.27 -14.96 4.25
CA GLU A 461 -25.54 -13.63 4.78
C GLU A 461 -24.48 -12.61 4.29
N PRO A 462 -24.88 -11.35 4.03
CA PRO A 462 -23.95 -10.28 3.70
C PRO A 462 -22.91 -10.06 4.80
N ILE A 463 -21.62 -10.13 4.44
CA ILE A 463 -20.52 -9.87 5.38
C ILE A 463 -20.23 -8.37 5.53
N GLY A 464 -20.75 -7.54 4.63
CA GLY A 464 -20.56 -6.09 4.68
C GLY A 464 -21.03 -5.38 3.41
N HIS A 465 -20.85 -4.07 3.38
CA HIS A 465 -21.23 -3.26 2.25
C HIS A 465 -20.35 -2.03 2.05
N SER A 466 -20.22 -1.62 0.78
CA SER A 466 -19.59 -0.38 0.36
C SER A 466 -20.51 0.81 0.67
N CYS A 467 -20.07 1.70 1.56
CA CYS A 467 -20.76 2.91 1.96
C CYS A 467 -20.48 4.07 0.98
N LEU A 468 -19.22 4.21 0.56
CA LEU A 468 -18.76 5.17 -0.44
C LEU A 468 -17.79 4.50 -1.40
N PHE A 469 -17.93 4.74 -2.70
CA PHE A 469 -17.00 4.27 -3.72
C PHE A 469 -16.69 5.39 -4.72
N LEU A 470 -15.42 5.77 -4.81
CA LEU A 470 -14.88 6.74 -5.75
C LEU A 470 -13.86 6.04 -6.65
N GLY A 471 -14.27 5.76 -7.88
CA GLY A 471 -13.42 5.16 -8.89
C GLY A 471 -13.88 5.55 -10.28
N ARG A 472 -13.23 4.99 -11.30
CA ARG A 472 -13.53 5.28 -12.70
C ARG A 472 -15.01 4.99 -12.98
N ASN A 473 -15.70 5.95 -13.58
CA ASN A 473 -17.10 5.82 -13.97
C ASN A 473 -17.38 6.45 -15.35
N GLY A 474 -18.61 6.34 -15.84
CA GLY A 474 -18.97 6.77 -17.21
C GLY A 474 -18.40 5.88 -18.31
N ARG A 475 -18.53 6.25 -19.59
CA ARG A 475 -17.97 5.53 -20.75
C ARG A 475 -17.56 6.51 -21.86
N GLY A 476 -16.54 6.17 -22.64
CA GLY A 476 -16.07 6.99 -23.76
C GLY A 476 -15.76 8.42 -23.32
N LYS A 477 -16.31 9.40 -24.05
CA LYS A 477 -16.13 10.84 -23.75
C LYS A 477 -16.76 11.31 -22.42
N LYS A 478 -17.62 10.49 -21.80
CA LYS A 478 -18.21 10.73 -20.47
C LYS A 478 -17.43 10.05 -19.34
N THR A 479 -16.25 9.51 -19.62
CA THR A 479 -15.44 8.82 -18.60
C THR A 479 -14.90 9.84 -17.60
N LYS A 480 -15.11 9.55 -16.31
CA LYS A 480 -14.60 10.35 -15.20
C LYS A 480 -13.58 9.54 -14.41
N ARG A 481 -12.51 10.22 -13.99
CA ARG A 481 -11.43 9.64 -13.16
C ARG A 481 -11.27 10.51 -11.89
N PRO A 482 -12.07 10.25 -10.85
CA PRO A 482 -12.02 10.99 -9.59
C PRO A 482 -10.87 10.45 -8.71
N TYR A 483 -9.66 10.99 -8.89
CA TYR A 483 -8.53 10.65 -8.01
C TYR A 483 -8.76 11.26 -6.63
N SER A 484 -8.22 10.65 -5.58
CA SER A 484 -8.53 11.07 -4.21
C SER A 484 -7.39 10.96 -3.21
N CYS A 485 -7.48 11.79 -2.18
CA CYS A 485 -6.77 11.67 -0.90
C CYS A 485 -7.76 11.89 0.25
N LEU A 486 -7.41 11.42 1.44
CA LEU A 486 -8.21 11.62 2.64
C LEU A 486 -7.49 12.53 3.63
N ARG A 487 -8.24 13.36 4.36
CA ARG A 487 -7.85 13.82 5.69
C ARG A 487 -8.75 13.13 6.71
N ILE A 488 -8.18 12.61 7.78
CA ILE A 488 -8.92 12.01 8.88
C ILE A 488 -8.66 12.86 10.12
N ASP A 489 -9.73 13.41 10.68
CA ASP A 489 -9.70 14.19 11.93
C ASP A 489 -10.05 13.25 13.08
N VAL A 490 -9.16 13.18 14.08
CA VAL A 490 -9.31 12.38 15.30
C VAL A 490 -9.76 13.32 16.41
N GLN A 491 -10.94 13.07 16.98
CA GLN A 491 -11.47 13.85 18.10
C GLN A 491 -10.91 13.37 19.44
N ALA A 492 -11.07 14.13 20.52
CA ALA A 492 -10.73 13.74 21.90
C ALA A 492 -11.70 12.69 22.50
N GLY A 493 -11.35 12.09 23.65
CA GLY A 493 -12.21 11.19 24.45
C GLY A 493 -11.93 9.68 24.37
N ASP A 494 -12.30 8.89 25.38
CA ASP A 494 -11.86 7.47 25.50
C ASP A 494 -12.30 6.55 24.34
N ARG A 495 -13.30 7.00 23.56
CA ARG A 495 -13.73 6.39 22.30
C ARG A 495 -13.55 7.43 21.19
N PRO A 496 -12.40 7.43 20.48
CA PRO A 496 -12.15 8.39 19.43
C PRO A 496 -13.19 8.24 18.33
N GLN A 497 -13.80 9.37 17.94
CA GLN A 497 -14.54 9.48 16.70
C GLN A 497 -13.60 9.96 15.62
N PHE A 498 -13.76 9.42 14.41
CA PHE A 498 -12.94 9.78 13.27
C PHE A 498 -13.81 10.44 12.21
N THR A 499 -13.52 11.68 11.85
CA THR A 499 -14.21 12.36 10.74
C THR A 499 -13.35 12.23 9.49
N VAL A 500 -13.85 11.52 8.49
CA VAL A 500 -13.17 11.30 7.23
C VAL A 500 -13.60 12.38 6.23
N HIS A 501 -12.63 13.08 5.67
CA HIS A 501 -12.79 14.10 4.64
C HIS A 501 -12.18 13.61 3.32
N PRO A 502 -13.00 13.12 2.37
CA PRO A 502 -12.51 12.75 1.05
C PRO A 502 -12.39 13.98 0.15
N TYR A 503 -11.20 14.18 -0.42
CA TYR A 503 -10.95 15.22 -1.41
C TYR A 503 -10.67 14.59 -2.77
N VAL A 504 -11.17 15.24 -3.83
CA VAL A 504 -11.14 14.69 -5.18
C VAL A 504 -10.49 15.67 -6.16
N ALA A 505 -9.58 15.14 -6.97
CA ALA A 505 -9.14 15.75 -8.23
C ALA A 505 -9.66 14.89 -9.39
N GLU A 506 -10.74 15.33 -10.04
CA GLU A 506 -11.37 14.61 -11.14
C GLU A 506 -10.81 15.04 -12.49
N TRP A 507 -10.27 14.08 -13.24
CA TRP A 507 -10.02 14.25 -14.67
C TRP A 507 -11.26 13.87 -15.47
N HIS A 508 -11.85 14.87 -16.15
CA HIS A 508 -13.01 14.71 -17.00
C HIS A 508 -12.95 15.70 -18.16
N GLN A 509 -13.24 15.25 -19.39
CA GLN A 509 -13.20 16.09 -20.59
C GLN A 509 -11.89 16.88 -20.77
N ARG A 510 -10.77 16.29 -20.38
CA ARG A 510 -9.42 16.88 -20.42
C ARG A 510 -9.24 18.13 -19.53
N GLN A 511 -10.04 18.23 -18.48
CA GLN A 511 -9.94 19.27 -17.48
C GLN A 511 -9.88 18.65 -16.09
N TRP A 512 -9.15 19.32 -15.20
CA TRP A 512 -9.11 19.00 -13.78
C TRP A 512 -10.20 19.78 -13.06
N ASN A 513 -10.99 19.08 -12.26
CA ASN A 513 -11.97 19.67 -11.35
C ASN A 513 -11.68 19.19 -9.94
N HIS A 514 -11.60 20.12 -9.00
CA HIS A 514 -11.31 19.83 -7.59
C HIS A 514 -12.56 20.06 -6.75
N TYR A 515 -12.90 19.10 -5.90
CA TYR A 515 -14.04 19.20 -4.98
C TYR A 515 -13.87 18.27 -3.78
N ALA A 516 -14.60 18.56 -2.71
CA ALA A 516 -14.70 17.68 -1.54
C ALA A 516 -15.99 16.85 -1.62
N ILE A 517 -15.95 15.63 -1.10
CA ILE A 517 -17.13 14.86 -0.76
C ILE A 517 -17.55 15.24 0.66
N ASP A 518 -18.85 15.18 0.95
CA ASP A 518 -19.37 15.41 2.30
C ASP A 518 -18.62 14.53 3.32
N PRO A 519 -18.12 15.11 4.42
CA PRO A 519 -17.45 14.34 5.45
C PRO A 519 -18.38 13.34 6.11
N PHE A 520 -17.83 12.22 6.56
CA PHE A 520 -18.58 11.21 7.30
C PHE A 520 -17.82 10.79 8.56
N ILE A 521 -18.56 10.42 9.60
CA ILE A 521 -18.02 10.01 10.89
C ILE A 521 -18.00 8.48 10.94
N ILE A 522 -16.88 7.92 11.42
CA ILE A 522 -16.71 6.48 11.67
C ILE A 522 -16.27 6.19 13.10
#